data_AF-A0A316DWZ7-F1
#
_entry.id   AF-A0A316DWZ7-F1
#
_cell.length_a   1.000
_cell.length_b   1.000
_cell.length_c   1.000
_cell.angle_alpha   90.00
_cell.angle_beta   90.00
_cell.angle_gamma   90.00
#
_symmetry.space_group_name_H-M   'P 1'
#
loop_
_entity.id
_entity.type
_entity.pdbx_description
1 polymer ?
#
loop_
_entity_poly.entity_id
_entity_poly.type
_entity_poly.pdbx_seq_one_letter_code
_entity_poly.pdbx_strand_id
1 'polypeptide(L)'
;MRSLSLEHPFALLYQSDFLFLSRRKGTIRLMYRRRSVLTFAILILILTISLWATDPENQQIVAPKTLSVEPVRHEQLQAELSLSVRHLLASRSVQMLQQAQAEHKKIGKRVADSAVHYVGTPYVWGGTKPSGFDCSGFTQYILKQYGGIAVPRNSYDQFNVGQTVSRQELQPGDLVFFSTYAPGPSHLGIYVGAGKFVHALNPEKGVTTSTLDTDYYKTRFVGARRVIGSSAL
;
A
#
# COMPACT_ATOMS: atom_id res chain seq x y z
N MET A 1 0.08 -24.06 67.76
CA MET A 1 -0.35 -23.66 66.40
C MET A 1 -0.60 -22.16 66.37
N ARG A 2 0.30 -21.37 65.77
CA ARG A 2 0.02 -20.06 65.17
C ARG A 2 1.27 -19.57 64.42
N SER A 3 1.07 -19.31 63.15
CA SER A 3 1.95 -18.62 62.20
C SER A 3 1.87 -17.10 62.40
N LEU A 4 2.94 -16.39 62.05
CA LEU A 4 2.96 -15.29 61.06
C LEU A 4 4.33 -14.58 61.11
N SER A 5 5.10 -14.77 60.04
CA SER A 5 6.34 -14.06 59.72
C SER A 5 6.03 -12.74 59.03
N LEU A 6 6.68 -11.67 59.50
CA LEU A 6 6.72 -10.35 58.86
C LEU A 6 7.92 -10.31 57.89
N GLU A 7 7.64 -10.27 56.59
CA GLU A 7 8.62 -9.98 55.55
C GLU A 7 8.50 -8.48 55.17
N HIS A 8 9.66 -7.82 55.06
CA HIS A 8 9.84 -6.49 54.48
C HIS A 8 10.86 -6.59 53.32
N PRO A 9 10.82 -5.62 52.39
CA PRO A 9 11.03 -5.87 50.97
C PRO A 9 12.41 -5.43 50.47
N PHE A 10 12.64 -5.62 49.17
CA PHE A 10 13.77 -5.10 48.38
C PHE A 10 15.12 -5.80 48.52
N ALA A 11 15.18 -7.06 48.10
CA ALA A 11 16.39 -7.62 47.52
C ALA A 11 16.02 -8.24 46.18
N LEU A 12 16.24 -7.51 45.08
CA LEU A 12 16.49 -8.07 43.74
C LEU A 12 16.67 -6.89 42.78
N LEU A 13 17.92 -6.62 42.41
CA LEU A 13 18.38 -6.20 41.08
C LEU A 13 19.84 -5.76 41.24
N TYR A 14 20.78 -6.63 40.89
CA TYR A 14 21.93 -6.30 40.04
C TYR A 14 22.75 -7.58 39.87
N GLN A 15 22.35 -8.35 38.87
CA GLN A 15 23.12 -9.46 38.34
C GLN A 15 23.57 -9.04 36.94
N SER A 16 24.76 -8.46 36.82
CA SER A 16 25.57 -8.41 35.59
C SER A 16 26.88 -7.67 35.84
N ASP A 17 27.94 -8.45 36.02
CA ASP A 17 29.22 -8.35 35.28
C ASP A 17 30.33 -9.03 36.10
N PHE A 18 30.41 -10.36 35.93
CA PHE A 18 31.43 -11.20 36.53
C PHE A 18 32.81 -10.92 35.90
N LEU A 19 33.80 -10.69 36.77
CA LEU A 19 35.23 -10.87 36.50
C LEU A 19 35.48 -12.36 36.17
N PHE A 20 35.92 -12.68 34.95
CA PHE A 20 36.39 -14.02 34.61
C PHE A 20 37.91 -14.06 34.73
N LEU A 21 38.43 -14.80 35.72
CA LEU A 21 39.85 -15.14 35.82
C LEU A 21 40.05 -16.51 35.15
N SER A 22 40.70 -16.52 33.98
CA SER A 22 41.21 -17.75 33.36
C SER A 22 42.73 -17.77 33.40
N ARG A 23 43.29 -18.82 34.00
CA ARG A 23 44.73 -19.01 34.18
C ARG A 23 45.26 -19.98 33.12
N ARG A 24 45.91 -19.46 32.07
CA ARG A 24 46.91 -20.21 31.28
C ARG A 24 48.06 -19.29 30.86
N LYS A 25 49.29 -19.71 31.18
CA LYS A 25 50.59 -19.19 30.72
C LYS A 25 50.93 -17.73 31.07
N GLY A 26 51.03 -17.43 32.37
CA GLY A 26 52.08 -16.54 32.89
C GLY A 26 52.04 -15.04 32.59
N THR A 27 50.99 -14.47 31.99
CA THR A 27 50.88 -13.01 31.81
C THR A 27 49.53 -12.52 32.31
N ILE A 28 49.53 -11.66 33.34
CA ILE A 28 48.32 -10.97 33.81
C ILE A 28 48.21 -9.68 32.98
N ARG A 29 47.25 -9.63 32.07
CA ARG A 29 46.91 -8.39 31.34
C ARG A 29 45.68 -7.79 31.99
N LEU A 30 45.85 -6.68 32.72
CA LEU A 30 44.74 -5.93 33.29
C LEU A 30 44.07 -5.12 32.16
N MET A 31 43.03 -5.67 31.54
CA MET A 31 42.21 -4.91 30.59
C MET A 31 41.06 -4.25 31.34
N TYR A 32 41.23 -2.97 31.67
CA TYR A 32 40.16 -2.11 32.13
C TYR A 32 39.24 -1.78 30.95
N ARG A 33 38.06 -2.40 30.90
CA ARG A 33 37.04 -2.05 29.90
C ARG A 33 36.54 -0.65 30.23
N ARG A 34 36.94 0.31 29.38
CA ARG A 34 36.54 1.72 29.40
C ARG A 34 35.04 1.82 29.70
N ARG A 35 34.69 2.15 30.96
CA ARG A 35 33.30 2.43 31.35
C ARG A 35 32.80 3.53 30.43
N SER A 36 31.66 3.30 29.76
CA SER A 36 31.09 4.29 28.87
C SER A 36 30.83 5.57 29.68
N VAL A 37 31.08 6.73 29.08
CA VAL A 37 30.82 8.05 29.69
C VAL A 37 29.42 8.12 30.30
N LEU A 38 28.47 7.36 29.73
CA LEU A 38 27.11 7.20 30.21
C LEU A 38 27.00 6.60 31.63
N THR A 39 27.80 5.59 31.96
CA THR A 39 27.78 5.00 33.33
C THR A 39 28.32 5.96 34.39
N PHE A 40 29.34 6.75 34.05
CA PHE A 40 29.83 7.81 34.94
C PHE A 40 28.82 8.95 35.08
N ALA A 41 28.15 9.35 33.99
CA ALA A 41 27.11 10.38 34.03
C ALA A 41 25.92 9.98 34.92
N ILE A 42 25.49 8.71 34.86
CA ILE A 42 24.40 8.20 35.70
C ILE A 42 24.80 8.17 37.17
N LEU A 43 26.03 7.75 37.49
CA LEU A 43 26.51 7.74 38.87
C LEU A 43 26.67 9.15 39.44
N ILE A 44 27.17 10.10 38.65
CA ILE A 44 27.27 11.51 39.07
C ILE A 44 25.87 12.07 39.31
N LEU A 45 24.90 11.78 38.44
CA LEU A 45 23.51 12.21 38.61
C LEU A 45 22.91 11.66 39.91
N ILE A 46 23.06 10.36 40.17
CA ILE A 46 22.56 9.73 41.41
C ILE A 46 23.23 10.36 42.64
N LEU A 47 24.55 10.56 42.60
CA LEU A 47 25.30 11.16 43.71
C LEU A 47 24.89 12.61 43.97
N THR A 48 24.65 13.41 42.92
CA THR A 48 24.18 14.80 43.06
C THR A 48 22.78 14.88 43.67
N ILE A 49 21.88 13.95 43.34
CA ILE A 49 20.55 13.88 43.94
C ILE A 49 20.65 13.48 45.41
N SER A 50 21.53 12.54 45.75
CA SER A 50 21.75 12.12 47.15
C SER A 50 22.39 13.21 48.00
N LEU A 51 23.31 14.01 47.46
CA LEU A 51 23.91 15.15 48.18
C LEU A 51 22.91 16.29 48.41
N TRP A 52 22.01 16.55 47.44
CA TRP A 52 20.97 17.58 47.62
C TRP A 52 19.97 17.20 48.74
N ALA A 53 19.81 15.91 49.04
CA ALA A 53 18.88 15.42 50.04
C ALA A 53 19.40 15.47 51.50
N THR A 54 20.65 15.91 51.75
CA THR A 54 21.28 15.86 53.07
C THR A 54 21.65 17.20 53.70
N ASP A 55 21.28 18.33 53.09
CA ASP A 55 21.52 19.67 53.66
C ASP A 55 20.47 20.01 54.75
N PRO A 56 20.86 20.10 56.03
CA PRO A 56 19.92 20.34 57.13
C PRO A 56 19.48 21.81 57.24
N GLU A 57 20.07 22.75 56.48
CA GLU A 57 19.75 24.18 56.57
C GLU A 57 18.65 24.62 55.58
N ASN A 58 18.25 23.76 54.63
CA ASN A 58 17.16 24.02 53.68
C ASN A 58 15.77 23.52 54.16
N GLN A 59 15.63 23.28 55.47
CA GLN A 59 14.36 22.86 56.11
C GLN A 59 13.45 24.03 56.53
N GLN A 60 13.60 25.22 55.93
CA GLN A 60 12.48 26.16 55.93
C GLN A 60 11.44 25.64 54.94
N ILE A 61 10.43 24.99 55.52
CA ILE A 61 9.20 24.55 54.86
C ILE A 61 8.51 25.80 54.29
N VAL A 62 8.96 26.26 53.13
CA VAL A 62 8.05 26.81 52.14
C VAL A 62 7.13 25.64 51.87
N ALA A 63 5.95 25.64 52.50
CA ALA A 63 4.90 24.68 52.20
C ALA A 63 4.92 24.52 50.67
N PRO A 64 5.16 23.31 50.12
CA PRO A 64 5.26 23.15 48.69
C PRO A 64 4.00 23.81 48.18
N LYS A 65 4.14 24.92 47.43
CA LYS A 65 3.00 25.48 46.72
C LYS A 65 2.53 24.28 45.95
N THR A 66 1.41 23.72 46.37
CA THR A 66 0.87 22.48 45.86
C THR A 66 0.56 22.83 44.43
N LEU A 67 1.53 22.62 43.54
CA LEU A 67 1.25 22.42 42.14
C LEU A 67 0.45 21.14 42.17
N SER A 68 -0.86 21.34 42.25
CA SER A 68 -1.86 20.33 41.94
C SER A 68 -1.56 19.89 40.53
N VAL A 69 -0.60 18.98 40.38
CA VAL A 69 -0.48 18.17 39.18
C VAL A 69 -1.76 17.35 39.24
N GLU A 70 -2.78 17.82 38.50
CA GLU A 70 -4.01 17.05 38.35
C GLU A 70 -3.57 15.66 37.89
N PRO A 71 -3.96 14.58 38.59
CA PRO A 71 -3.61 13.24 38.13
C PRO A 71 -4.18 13.10 36.72
N VAL A 72 -3.30 12.95 35.72
CA VAL A 72 -3.74 12.71 34.34
C VAL A 72 -4.63 11.48 34.39
N ARG A 73 -5.93 11.68 34.16
CA ARG A 73 -6.90 10.59 34.28
C ARG A 73 -6.50 9.53 33.27
N HIS A 74 -6.21 8.31 33.74
CA HIS A 74 -5.79 7.19 32.89
C HIS A 74 -6.75 6.95 31.70
N GLU A 75 -8.02 7.35 31.86
CA GLU A 75 -9.05 7.37 30.82
C GLU A 75 -8.74 8.35 29.66
N GLN A 76 -8.18 9.53 29.94
CA GLN A 76 -7.74 10.49 28.93
C GLN A 76 -6.57 9.95 28.11
N LEU A 77 -5.60 9.32 28.78
CA LEU A 77 -4.47 8.64 28.15
C LEU A 77 -4.91 7.48 27.25
N GLN A 78 -5.90 6.69 27.70
CA GLN A 78 -6.49 5.62 26.89
C GLN A 78 -7.28 6.15 25.70
N ALA A 79 -8.01 7.26 25.87
CA ALA A 79 -8.75 7.91 24.78
C ALA A 79 -7.79 8.46 23.70
N GLU A 80 -6.73 9.16 24.09
CA GLU A 80 -5.72 9.69 23.17
C GLU A 80 -4.92 8.59 22.45
N LEU A 81 -4.57 7.52 23.16
CA LEU A 81 -3.92 6.35 22.55
C LEU A 81 -4.87 5.65 21.56
N SER A 82 -6.16 5.55 21.89
CA SER A 82 -7.15 4.98 20.97
C SER A 82 -7.34 5.82 19.71
N LEU A 83 -7.30 7.16 19.84
CA LEU A 83 -7.46 8.09 18.72
C LEU A 83 -6.26 8.05 17.78
N SER A 84 -5.04 8.06 18.33
CA SER A 84 -3.80 7.97 17.54
C SER A 84 -3.66 6.65 16.80
N VAL A 85 -4.01 5.51 17.44
CA VAL A 85 -4.06 4.21 16.77
C VAL A 85 -5.11 4.19 15.65
N ARG A 86 -6.30 4.73 15.86
CA ARG A 86 -7.33 4.87 14.81
C ARG A 86 -6.83 5.72 13.64
N HIS A 87 -6.18 6.85 13.93
CA HIS A 87 -5.60 7.73 12.90
C HIS A 87 -4.51 7.03 12.10
N LEU A 88 -3.64 6.26 12.75
CA LEU A 88 -2.60 5.49 12.09
C LEU A 88 -3.18 4.40 11.18
N LEU A 89 -4.17 3.65 11.66
CA LEU A 89 -4.85 2.61 10.88
C LEU A 89 -5.58 3.20 9.67
N ALA A 90 -6.26 4.33 9.83
CA ALA A 90 -6.91 5.06 8.74
C ALA A 90 -5.90 5.61 7.72
N SER A 91 -4.78 6.16 8.19
CA SER A 91 -3.74 6.69 7.30
C SER A 91 -3.09 5.57 6.48
N ARG A 92 -2.84 4.41 7.11
CA ARG A 92 -2.31 3.23 6.43
C ARG A 92 -3.29 2.66 5.40
N SER A 93 -4.59 2.59 5.72
CA SER A 93 -5.59 2.10 4.76
C SER A 93 -5.69 3.00 3.53
N VAL A 94 -5.69 4.33 3.71
CA VAL A 94 -5.65 5.29 2.60
C VAL A 94 -4.40 5.11 1.74
N GLN A 95 -3.23 4.95 2.36
CA GLN A 95 -1.98 4.74 1.63
C GLN A 95 -1.99 3.44 0.81
N MET A 96 -2.51 2.34 1.36
CA MET A 96 -2.64 1.06 0.63
C MET A 96 -3.58 1.19 -0.58
N LEU A 97 -4.70 1.91 -0.43
CA LEU A 97 -5.64 2.17 -1.53
C LEU A 97 -4.98 2.99 -2.65
N GLN A 98 -4.24 4.03 -2.31
CA GLN A 98 -3.52 4.84 -3.28
C GLN A 98 -2.46 4.03 -4.04
N GLN A 99 -1.72 3.16 -3.34
CA GLN A 99 -0.74 2.28 -3.97
C GLN A 99 -1.40 1.28 -4.91
N ALA A 100 -2.52 0.66 -4.52
CA ALA A 100 -3.27 -0.25 -5.37
C ALA A 100 -3.80 0.47 -6.63
N GLN A 101 -4.34 1.68 -6.48
CA GLN A 101 -4.79 2.50 -7.61
C GLN A 101 -3.64 2.86 -8.56
N ALA A 102 -2.46 3.22 -8.02
CA ALA A 102 -1.28 3.52 -8.82
C ALA A 102 -0.80 2.31 -9.63
N GLU A 103 -0.79 1.12 -9.03
CA GLU A 103 -0.45 -0.11 -9.72
C GLU A 103 -1.48 -0.47 -10.81
N HIS A 104 -2.78 -0.32 -10.54
CA HIS A 104 -3.81 -0.51 -11.58
C HIS A 104 -3.63 0.44 -12.76
N LYS A 105 -3.32 1.71 -12.50
CA LYS A 105 -3.05 2.71 -13.56
C LYS A 105 -1.82 2.34 -14.38
N LYS A 106 -0.77 1.82 -13.74
CA LYS A 106 0.44 1.34 -14.41
C LYS A 106 0.15 0.13 -15.30
N ILE A 107 -0.65 -0.83 -14.83
CA ILE A 107 -1.11 -1.97 -15.63
C ILE A 107 -1.94 -1.50 -16.83
N GLY A 108 -2.88 -0.58 -16.62
CA GLY A 108 -3.71 -0.01 -17.69
C GLY A 108 -2.88 0.70 -18.76
N LYS A 109 -1.89 1.49 -18.35
CA LYS A 109 -0.93 2.09 -19.28
C LYS A 109 -0.17 1.03 -20.08
N ARG A 110 0.34 -0.02 -19.43
CA ARG A 110 1.05 -1.12 -20.12
C ARG A 110 0.15 -1.82 -21.13
N VAL A 111 -1.10 -2.10 -20.78
CA VAL A 111 -2.12 -2.68 -21.69
C VAL A 111 -2.35 -1.76 -22.89
N ALA A 112 -2.56 -0.47 -22.66
CA ALA A 112 -2.77 0.51 -23.72
C ALA A 112 -1.56 0.65 -24.65
N ASP A 113 -0.36 0.84 -24.10
CA ASP A 113 0.88 0.95 -24.88
C ASP A 113 1.10 -0.33 -25.71
N SER A 114 0.85 -1.50 -25.11
CA SER A 114 0.96 -2.78 -25.81
C SER A 114 -0.05 -2.90 -26.94
N ALA A 115 -1.29 -2.47 -26.75
CA ALA A 115 -2.30 -2.46 -27.80
C ALA A 115 -1.84 -1.68 -29.04
N VAL A 116 -1.20 -0.52 -28.84
CA VAL A 116 -0.65 0.30 -29.93
C VAL A 116 0.43 -0.45 -30.73
N HIS A 117 1.26 -1.27 -30.08
CA HIS A 117 2.29 -2.07 -30.78
C HIS A 117 1.72 -3.11 -31.75
N TYR A 118 0.46 -3.51 -31.61
CA TYR A 118 -0.19 -4.47 -32.51
C TYR A 118 -0.94 -3.83 -33.67
N VAL A 119 -0.95 -2.49 -33.78
CA VAL A 119 -1.52 -1.80 -34.94
C VAL A 119 -0.86 -2.31 -36.23
N GLY A 120 -1.69 -2.63 -37.22
CA GLY A 120 -1.29 -3.29 -38.47
C GLY A 120 -1.45 -4.81 -38.48
N THR A 121 -1.72 -5.45 -37.33
CA THR A 121 -1.99 -6.89 -37.31
C THR A 121 -3.25 -7.23 -38.11
N PRO A 122 -3.26 -8.28 -38.96
CA PRO A 122 -4.43 -8.63 -39.75
C PRO A 122 -5.68 -8.90 -38.92
N TYR A 123 -6.85 -8.59 -39.50
CA TYR A 123 -8.12 -9.04 -38.94
C TYR A 123 -8.42 -10.45 -39.43
N VAL A 124 -8.78 -11.34 -38.51
CA VAL A 124 -9.27 -12.69 -38.82
C VAL A 124 -10.47 -12.97 -37.92
N TRP A 125 -11.62 -13.26 -38.51
CA TRP A 125 -12.82 -13.64 -37.75
C TRP A 125 -12.53 -14.85 -36.86
N GLY A 126 -12.83 -14.76 -35.57
CA GLY A 126 -12.48 -15.81 -34.61
C GLY A 126 -11.02 -15.78 -34.13
N GLY A 127 -10.17 -14.89 -34.68
CA GLY A 127 -8.74 -14.82 -34.40
C GLY A 127 -8.40 -14.34 -32.99
N THR A 128 -7.40 -14.98 -32.37
CA THR A 128 -6.99 -14.76 -30.96
C THR A 128 -5.46 -14.70 -30.78
N LYS A 129 -4.70 -14.53 -31.87
CA LYS A 129 -3.23 -14.60 -31.84
C LYS A 129 -2.59 -13.55 -32.78
N PRO A 130 -1.28 -13.25 -32.63
CA PRO A 130 -0.62 -12.22 -33.44
C PRO A 130 -0.64 -12.43 -34.96
N SER A 131 -0.94 -13.64 -35.45
CA SER A 131 -1.14 -13.85 -36.89
C SER A 131 -2.51 -13.40 -37.40
N GLY A 132 -3.42 -13.00 -36.51
CA GLY A 132 -4.75 -12.50 -36.85
C GLY A 132 -5.70 -12.43 -35.65
N PHE A 133 -6.37 -11.29 -35.51
CA PHE A 133 -7.34 -11.06 -34.43
C PHE A 133 -8.72 -10.68 -34.95
N ASP A 134 -9.78 -11.03 -34.23
CA ASP A 134 -11.01 -10.25 -34.25
C ASP A 134 -11.06 -9.26 -33.08
N CYS A 135 -12.12 -8.46 -33.00
CA CYS A 135 -12.21 -7.38 -32.03
C CYS A 135 -12.09 -7.86 -30.57
N SER A 136 -12.74 -8.96 -30.21
CA SER A 136 -12.76 -9.49 -28.85
C SER A 136 -11.59 -10.43 -28.56
N GLY A 137 -11.05 -11.11 -29.57
CA GLY A 137 -9.82 -11.88 -29.47
C GLY A 137 -8.59 -10.97 -29.30
N PHE A 138 -8.60 -9.79 -29.91
CA PHE A 138 -7.58 -8.75 -29.70
C PHE A 138 -7.57 -8.27 -28.24
N THR A 139 -8.71 -7.81 -27.71
CA THR A 139 -8.80 -7.33 -26.32
C THR A 139 -8.43 -8.44 -25.33
N GLN A 140 -8.94 -9.65 -25.54
CA GLN A 140 -8.64 -10.81 -24.71
C GLN A 140 -7.15 -11.12 -24.69
N TYR A 141 -6.49 -11.13 -25.85
CA TYR A 141 -5.06 -11.40 -25.94
C TYR A 141 -4.24 -10.33 -25.21
N ILE A 142 -4.49 -9.04 -25.47
CA ILE A 142 -3.71 -7.97 -24.85
C ILE A 142 -3.90 -7.96 -23.33
N LEU A 143 -5.14 -8.09 -22.85
CA LEU A 143 -5.44 -8.13 -21.42
C LEU A 143 -4.80 -9.35 -20.74
N LYS A 144 -4.81 -10.52 -21.38
CA LYS A 144 -4.18 -11.71 -20.83
C LYS A 144 -2.65 -11.56 -20.76
N GLN A 145 -2.03 -11.16 -21.86
CA GLN A 145 -0.56 -11.12 -21.95
C GLN A 145 0.06 -9.96 -21.16
N TYR A 146 -0.56 -8.78 -21.20
CA TYR A 146 0.02 -7.57 -20.62
C TYR A 146 -0.72 -7.09 -19.37
N GLY A 147 -1.96 -7.49 -19.18
CA GLY A 147 -2.73 -7.22 -17.96
C GLY A 147 -2.69 -8.35 -16.94
N GLY A 148 -2.42 -9.59 -17.36
CA GLY A 148 -2.63 -10.78 -16.51
C GLY A 148 -4.12 -11.04 -16.23
N ILE A 149 -5.02 -10.51 -17.06
CA ILE A 149 -6.46 -10.51 -16.84
C ILE A 149 -7.12 -11.42 -17.87
N ALA A 150 -7.86 -12.42 -17.39
CA ALA A 150 -8.69 -13.25 -18.24
C ALA A 150 -10.05 -12.55 -18.44
N VAL A 151 -10.49 -12.47 -19.69
CA VAL A 151 -11.83 -12.00 -20.05
C VAL A 151 -12.51 -13.01 -20.98
N PRO A 152 -13.85 -13.04 -21.02
CA PRO A 152 -14.59 -13.90 -21.93
C PRO A 152 -14.22 -13.71 -23.40
N ARG A 153 -14.53 -14.70 -24.25
CA ARG A 153 -14.16 -14.67 -25.67
C ARG A 153 -14.99 -13.67 -26.48
N ASN A 154 -16.26 -13.47 -26.14
CA ASN A 154 -17.19 -12.66 -26.94
C ASN A 154 -17.31 -11.23 -26.42
N SER A 155 -17.58 -10.29 -27.32
CA SER A 155 -17.75 -8.87 -26.97
C SER A 155 -18.90 -8.61 -25.99
N TYR A 156 -20.02 -9.32 -26.15
CA TYR A 156 -21.19 -9.21 -25.26
C TYR A 156 -20.85 -9.67 -23.83
N ASP A 157 -20.11 -10.77 -23.70
CA ASP A 157 -19.69 -11.27 -22.40
C ASP A 157 -18.62 -10.35 -21.77
N GLN A 158 -17.68 -9.83 -22.58
CA GLN A 158 -16.72 -8.83 -22.12
C GLN A 158 -17.39 -7.53 -21.65
N PHE A 159 -18.56 -7.19 -22.21
CA PHE A 159 -19.35 -6.05 -21.76
C PHE A 159 -20.03 -6.29 -20.40
N ASN A 160 -20.07 -7.52 -19.88
CA ASN A 160 -20.71 -7.85 -18.60
C ASN A 160 -19.73 -8.05 -17.44
N VAL A 161 -18.42 -7.97 -17.69
CA VAL A 161 -17.38 -8.07 -16.67
C VAL A 161 -16.74 -6.72 -16.38
N GLY A 162 -16.12 -6.59 -15.21
CA GLY A 162 -15.50 -5.33 -14.79
C GLY A 162 -16.48 -4.29 -14.26
N GLN A 163 -15.95 -3.13 -13.90
CA GLN A 163 -16.71 -1.97 -13.44
C GLN A 163 -17.22 -1.15 -14.63
N THR A 164 -18.47 -0.67 -14.59
CA THR A 164 -18.96 0.35 -15.54
C THR A 164 -18.13 1.63 -15.40
N VAL A 165 -17.70 2.21 -16.53
CA VAL A 165 -16.96 3.49 -16.55
C VAL A 165 -17.68 4.49 -17.44
N SER A 166 -17.85 5.71 -16.95
CA SER A 166 -18.36 6.82 -17.77
C SER A 166 -17.29 7.30 -18.75
N ARG A 167 -17.71 7.94 -19.86
CA ARG A 167 -16.77 8.43 -20.90
C ARG A 167 -15.74 9.41 -20.32
N GLN A 168 -16.13 10.21 -19.32
CA GLN A 168 -15.30 11.22 -18.67
C GLN A 168 -14.25 10.61 -17.73
N GLU A 169 -14.48 9.39 -17.26
CA GLU A 169 -13.60 8.68 -16.32
C GLU A 169 -12.71 7.64 -17.01
N LEU A 170 -12.71 7.62 -18.36
CA LEU A 170 -11.91 6.69 -19.14
C LEU A 170 -10.42 6.83 -18.83
N GLN A 171 -9.78 5.70 -18.59
CA GLN A 171 -8.35 5.57 -18.35
C GLN A 171 -7.74 4.59 -19.34
N PRO A 172 -6.46 4.78 -19.74
CA PRO A 172 -5.76 3.83 -20.59
C PRO A 172 -5.89 2.40 -20.07
N GLY A 173 -6.30 1.48 -20.95
CA GLY A 173 -6.57 0.08 -20.62
C GLY A 173 -8.05 -0.27 -20.41
N ASP A 174 -8.94 0.72 -20.28
CA ASP A 174 -10.39 0.47 -20.26
C ASP A 174 -10.88 -0.07 -21.62
N LEU A 175 -11.89 -0.92 -21.59
CA LEU A 175 -12.56 -1.42 -22.79
C LEU A 175 -13.70 -0.48 -23.18
N VAL A 176 -13.75 -0.07 -24.44
CA VAL A 176 -14.83 0.76 -25.01
C VAL A 176 -15.65 -0.06 -26.00
N PHE A 177 -16.96 0.05 -25.93
CA PHE A 177 -17.90 -0.81 -26.67
C PHE A 177 -18.82 0.00 -27.58
N PHE A 178 -19.18 -0.60 -28.72
CA PHE A 178 -19.94 0.04 -29.77
C PHE A 178 -20.96 -0.91 -30.42
N SER A 179 -22.09 -0.34 -30.85
CA SER A 179 -23.09 -1.02 -31.68
C SER A 179 -22.80 -0.71 -33.15
N THR A 180 -22.10 -1.61 -33.84
CA THR A 180 -21.64 -1.39 -35.23
C THR A 180 -22.34 -2.30 -36.23
N TYR A 181 -22.01 -3.59 -36.26
CA TYR A 181 -22.51 -4.55 -37.24
C TYR A 181 -23.71 -5.37 -36.73
N ALA A 182 -23.99 -5.34 -35.43
CA ALA A 182 -25.17 -5.95 -34.82
C ALA A 182 -25.66 -5.11 -33.62
N PRO A 183 -26.94 -5.19 -33.24
CA PRO A 183 -27.47 -4.48 -32.07
C PRO A 183 -26.74 -4.87 -30.78
N GLY A 184 -26.44 -3.89 -29.92
CA GLY A 184 -25.73 -4.09 -28.65
C GLY A 184 -24.21 -3.94 -28.78
N PRO A 185 -23.40 -4.42 -27.81
CA PRO A 185 -21.94 -4.29 -27.81
C PRO A 185 -21.27 -5.24 -28.83
N SER A 186 -21.62 -5.09 -30.10
CA SER A 186 -21.10 -5.91 -31.20
C SER A 186 -19.64 -5.66 -31.49
N HIS A 187 -19.09 -4.49 -31.13
CA HIS A 187 -17.68 -4.17 -31.35
C HIS A 187 -17.05 -3.53 -30.13
N LEU A 188 -15.73 -3.66 -29.99
CA LEU A 188 -14.99 -3.15 -28.85
C LEU A 188 -13.52 -2.87 -29.18
N GLY A 189 -12.87 -2.12 -28.30
CA GLY A 189 -11.44 -1.85 -28.35
C GLY A 189 -10.87 -1.42 -27.00
N ILE A 190 -9.56 -1.21 -26.96
CA ILE A 190 -8.83 -0.78 -25.76
C ILE A 190 -8.62 0.73 -25.85
N TYR A 191 -9.10 1.48 -24.87
CA TYR A 191 -8.86 2.91 -24.77
C TYR A 191 -7.38 3.16 -24.47
N VAL A 192 -6.75 4.07 -25.23
CA VAL A 192 -5.32 4.37 -25.14
C VAL A 192 -5.04 5.81 -24.70
N GLY A 193 -6.08 6.53 -24.26
CA GLY A 193 -5.98 7.93 -23.86
C GLY A 193 -6.28 8.92 -24.98
N ALA A 194 -6.42 10.19 -24.62
CA ALA A 194 -6.64 11.30 -25.55
C ALA A 194 -7.81 11.07 -26.54
N GLY A 195 -8.90 10.45 -26.08
CA GLY A 195 -10.06 10.17 -26.93
C GLY A 195 -9.84 9.07 -27.97
N LYS A 196 -8.74 8.32 -27.90
CA LYS A 196 -8.37 7.28 -28.87
C LYS A 196 -8.49 5.87 -28.30
N PHE A 197 -8.71 4.90 -29.18
CA PHE A 197 -8.74 3.48 -28.84
C PHE A 197 -8.19 2.63 -29.98
N VAL A 198 -7.67 1.45 -29.64
CA VAL A 198 -7.13 0.47 -30.59
C VAL A 198 -8.06 -0.74 -30.66
N HIS A 199 -8.32 -1.24 -31.86
CA HIS A 199 -9.20 -2.37 -32.09
C HIS A 199 -8.89 -3.09 -33.40
N ALA A 200 -9.18 -4.39 -33.49
CA ALA A 200 -9.23 -5.10 -34.77
C ALA A 200 -10.53 -4.74 -35.49
N LEU A 201 -10.46 -3.88 -36.52
CA LEU A 201 -11.62 -3.28 -37.16
C LEU A 201 -12.33 -4.23 -38.12
N ASN A 202 -11.65 -4.67 -39.18
CA ASN A 202 -12.20 -5.48 -40.27
C ASN A 202 -11.07 -6.04 -41.15
N PRO A 203 -11.35 -6.97 -42.09
CA PRO A 203 -10.35 -7.56 -42.98
C PRO A 203 -9.50 -6.57 -43.79
N GLU A 204 -10.03 -5.38 -44.10
CA GLU A 204 -9.31 -4.36 -44.88
C GLU A 204 -8.28 -3.60 -44.05
N LYS A 205 -8.59 -3.27 -42.80
CA LYS A 205 -7.75 -2.40 -41.95
C LYS A 205 -6.97 -3.13 -40.86
N GLY A 206 -7.38 -4.33 -40.47
CA GLY A 206 -6.76 -5.03 -39.35
C GLY A 206 -6.91 -4.30 -38.02
N VAL A 207 -5.92 -4.43 -37.14
CA VAL A 207 -5.80 -3.68 -35.90
C VAL A 207 -5.42 -2.23 -36.22
N THR A 208 -6.25 -1.28 -35.79
CA THR A 208 -6.07 0.14 -36.08
C THR A 208 -6.39 1.01 -34.88
N THR A 209 -5.98 2.29 -34.95
CA THR A 209 -6.33 3.32 -33.97
C THR A 209 -7.47 4.18 -34.51
N SER A 210 -8.49 4.39 -33.69
CA SER A 210 -9.65 5.22 -33.99
C SER A 210 -9.90 6.24 -32.88
N THR A 211 -10.66 7.29 -33.19
CA THR A 211 -11.03 8.36 -32.24
C THR A 211 -12.50 8.26 -31.87
N LEU A 212 -12.80 8.33 -30.57
CA LEU A 212 -14.15 8.28 -29.99
C LEU A 212 -15.04 9.45 -30.42
N ASP A 213 -14.45 10.56 -30.84
CA ASP A 213 -15.14 11.80 -31.21
C ASP A 213 -15.55 11.86 -32.69
N THR A 214 -15.18 10.85 -33.49
CA THR A 214 -15.74 10.74 -34.85
C THR A 214 -17.23 10.46 -34.79
N ASP A 215 -18.02 11.03 -35.70
CA ASP A 215 -19.48 10.85 -35.72
C ASP A 215 -19.88 9.37 -35.73
N TYR A 216 -19.11 8.55 -36.45
CA TYR A 216 -19.32 7.10 -36.51
C TYR A 216 -19.28 6.44 -35.13
N TYR A 217 -18.21 6.66 -34.36
CA TYR A 217 -18.05 6.03 -33.04
C TYR A 217 -18.82 6.74 -31.94
N LYS A 218 -19.00 8.05 -32.04
CA LYS A 218 -19.76 8.85 -31.08
C LYS A 218 -21.21 8.42 -31.02
N THR A 219 -21.85 8.19 -32.18
CA THR A 219 -23.25 7.76 -32.28
C THR A 219 -23.46 6.29 -31.91
N ARG A 220 -22.39 5.48 -31.91
CA ARG A 220 -22.45 4.03 -31.67
C ARG A 220 -21.94 3.61 -30.30
N PHE A 221 -21.43 4.54 -29.50
CA PHE A 221 -20.87 4.25 -28.19
C PHE A 221 -21.94 3.69 -27.25
N VAL A 222 -21.73 2.46 -26.78
CA VAL A 222 -22.65 1.74 -25.88
C VAL A 222 -22.24 1.95 -24.43
N GLY A 223 -20.93 1.95 -24.15
CA GLY A 223 -20.40 2.10 -22.80
C GLY A 223 -18.94 1.67 -22.70
N ALA A 224 -18.42 1.69 -21.48
CA ALA A 224 -17.06 1.26 -21.19
C ALA A 224 -16.97 0.40 -19.93
N ARG A 225 -15.97 -0.49 -19.89
CA ARG A 225 -15.67 -1.38 -18.78
C ARG A 225 -14.23 -1.29 -18.33
N ARG A 226 -14.01 -1.21 -17.02
CA ARG A 226 -12.70 -1.35 -16.39
C ARG A 226 -12.58 -2.72 -15.75
N VAL A 227 -11.78 -3.57 -16.38
CA VAL A 227 -11.49 -4.93 -15.90
C VAL A 227 -10.25 -4.99 -15.02
N ILE A 228 -9.37 -3.99 -15.12
CA ILE A 228 -8.15 -3.89 -14.31
C ILE A 228 -8.51 -3.48 -12.89
N GLY A 229 -8.13 -4.30 -11.92
CA GLY A 229 -8.44 -4.05 -10.51
C GLY A 229 -9.91 -4.29 -10.13
N SER A 230 -10.71 -4.86 -11.04
CA SER A 230 -12.07 -5.29 -10.74
C SER A 230 -12.05 -6.67 -10.10
N SER A 231 -12.82 -6.84 -9.02
CA SER A 231 -13.09 -8.13 -8.38
C SER A 231 -14.21 -8.94 -9.05
N ALA A 232 -14.90 -8.36 -10.04
CA ALA A 232 -15.91 -9.04 -10.86
C ALA A 232 -15.31 -9.39 -12.24
N LEU A 233 -14.86 -10.63 -12.38
CA LEU A 233 -14.39 -11.26 -13.64
C LEU A 233 -15.20 -12.52 -13.93
#